data_AF-A0A7K7PV95-F1
#
_entry.id   AF-A0A7K7PV95-F1
#
_cell.length_a   1.000
_cell.length_b   1.000
_cell.length_c   1.000
_cell.angle_alpha   90.00
_cell.angle_beta   90.00
_cell.angle_gamma   90.00
#
_symmetry.space_group_name_H-M   'P 1'
#
loop_
_entity.id
_entity.type
_entity.pdbx_description
1 polymer ?
#
loop_
_entity_poly.entity_id
_entity_poly.type
_entity_poly.pdbx_seq_one_letter_code
_entity_poly.pdbx_strand_id
1 'polypeptide(L)' 'HTEERPFCCPDCGKGFKYNSNLISHRKIHTGDRPHKCGECGKSFTQRSSLIYHQRTHTGERPF' A
#
# COMPACT_ATOMS: atom_id res chain seq x y z
N HIS A 1 26.82 1.14 6.06
CA HIS A 1 25.72 1.32 5.10
C HIS A 1 24.85 2.48 5.56
N THR A 2 25.01 3.65 4.95
CA THR A 2 24.16 4.81 5.23
C THR A 2 22.84 4.59 4.52
N GLU A 3 21.78 4.25 5.25
CA GLU A 3 20.42 4.21 4.68
C GLU A 3 19.94 5.63 4.47
N GLU A 4 20.43 6.30 3.43
CA GLU A 4 19.89 7.59 3.04
C GLU A 4 18.45 7.39 2.58
N ARG A 5 17.54 7.99 3.34
CA ARG A 5 16.10 8.04 3.08
C ARG A 5 15.73 9.48 2.79
N PRO A 6 16.08 10.01 1.59
CA PRO A 6 15.89 11.43 1.28
C PRO A 6 14.42 11.83 1.19
N PHE A 7 13.50 10.86 1.06
CA PHE A 7 12.07 11.12 0.95
C PHE A 7 11.37 10.90 2.29
N CYS A 8 11.11 11.96 3.04
CA CYS A 8 10.41 11.90 4.32
C CYS A 8 8.92 12.25 4.20
N CYS A 9 8.09 11.54 4.94
CA CYS A 9 6.68 11.86 5.06
C CYS A 9 6.49 13.12 5.92
N PRO A 10 5.84 14.18 5.42
CA PRO A 10 5.60 15.39 6.22
C PRO A 10 4.58 15.14 7.34
N ASP A 11 3.70 14.15 7.18
CA ASP A 11 2.61 13.88 8.13
C ASP A 11 3.09 13.08 9.36
N CYS A 12 4.13 12.25 9.23
CA CYS A 12 4.61 11.39 10.33
C CYS A 12 6.15 11.25 10.43
N GLY A 13 6.92 11.97 9.61
CA GLY A 13 8.38 11.96 9.63
C GLY A 13 9.03 10.68 9.06
N LYS A 14 8.25 9.71 8.59
CA LYS A 14 8.79 8.43 8.11
C LYS A 14 9.62 8.60 6.83
N GLY A 15 10.88 8.15 6.87
CA GLY A 15 11.80 8.19 5.73
C GLY A 15 11.66 6.99 4.78
N PHE A 16 11.77 7.26 3.48
CA PHE A 16 11.75 6.29 2.39
C PHE A 16 12.94 6.50 1.46
N LYS A 17 13.42 5.39 0.87
CA LYS A 17 14.49 5.40 -0.14
C LYS A 17 14.02 5.91 -1.51
N TYR A 18 12.74 5.72 -1.82
CA TYR A 18 12.16 6.06 -3.13
C TYR A 18 10.94 6.96 -2.97
N ASN A 19 10.80 7.97 -3.85
CA ASN A 19 9.65 8.87 -3.86
C ASN A 19 8.32 8.15 -4.09
N SER A 20 8.31 7.11 -4.93
CA SER A 20 7.12 6.27 -5.18
C SER A 20 6.60 5.62 -3.90
N ASN A 21 7.50 5.20 -2.99
CA ASN A 21 7.13 4.63 -1.69
C ASN A 21 6.55 5.70 -0.77
N LEU A 22 7.11 6.92 -0.78
CA LEU A 22 6.55 8.05 -0.04
C LEU A 22 5.13 8.41 -0.54
N ILE A 23 4.93 8.51 -1.87
CA ILE A 23 3.61 8.82 -2.45
C ILE A 23 2.59 7.73 -2.09
N SER A 24 2.96 6.45 -2.25
CA SER A 24 2.10 5.32 -1.87
C SER A 24 1.78 5.31 -0.37
N HIS A 25 2.76 5.68 0.46
CA HIS A 25 2.56 5.84 1.89
C HIS A 25 1.60 7.00 2.20
N ARG A 26 1.72 8.18 1.58
CA ARG A 26 0.83 9.31 1.89
C ARG A 26 -0.66 9.00 1.70
N LYS A 27 -1.00 8.07 0.81
CA LYS A 27 -2.37 7.55 0.65
C LYS A 27 -2.97 6.96 1.94
N ILE A 28 -2.14 6.49 2.88
CA ILE A 28 -2.63 6.01 4.18
C ILE A 28 -3.12 7.16 5.09
N HIS A 29 -2.55 8.36 4.95
CA HIS A 29 -2.94 9.53 5.73
C HIS A 29 -4.19 10.17 5.17
N THR A 30 -4.33 10.22 3.84
CA THR A 30 -5.54 10.75 3.19
C THR A 30 -6.70 9.77 3.22
N GLY A 31 -6.45 8.50 3.58
CA GLY A 31 -7.43 7.43 3.44
C GLY A 31 -7.74 7.07 1.97
N ASP A 32 -6.97 7.60 1.01
CA ASP A 32 -7.14 7.34 -0.41
C ASP A 32 -6.83 5.86 -0.71
N ARG A 33 -7.89 5.08 -0.85
CA ARG A 33 -7.82 3.65 -1.13
C ARG A 33 -8.61 3.36 -2.40
N PRO A 34 -8.06 3.71 -3.58
CA PRO A 34 -8.77 3.58 -4.86
C PRO A 34 -9.04 2.12 -5.23
N HIS A 35 -8.32 1.17 -4.63
CA HIS A 35 -8.45 -0.24 -4.92
C HIS A 35 -9.40 -0.92 -3.95
N LYS A 36 -10.70 -0.90 -4.26
CA LYS A 36 -11.74 -1.56 -3.48
C LYS A 36 -11.95 -3.00 -3.94
N CYS A 37 -12.06 -3.92 -2.99
CA CYS A 37 -12.50 -5.29 -3.20
C CYS A 37 -14.01 -5.32 -3.43
N GLY A 38 -14.44 -5.91 -4.54
CA GLY A 38 -15.85 -6.08 -4.86
C GLY A 38 -16.58 -7.03 -3.90
N GLU A 39 -15.91 -8.10 -3.45
CA GLU A 39 -16.50 -9.15 -2.62
C GLU A 39 -16.84 -8.68 -1.19
N CYS A 40 -15.91 -7.98 -0.53
CA CYS A 40 -16.06 -7.62 0.89
C CYS A 40 -15.99 -6.11 1.17
N GLY A 41 -15.85 -5.29 0.14
CA GLY A 41 -15.76 -3.83 0.26
C GLY A 41 -14.46 -3.29 0.86
N LYS A 42 -13.51 -4.14 1.27
CA LYS A 42 -12.20 -3.71 1.79
C LYS A 42 -11.43 -2.93 0.73
N SER A 43 -10.88 -1.79 1.12
CA SER A 43 -10.12 -0.92 0.21
C SER A 43 -8.64 -0.92 0.54
N PHE A 44 -7.79 -0.83 -0.49
CA PHE A 44 -6.33 -0.91 -0.42
C PHE A 44 -5.69 0.29 -1.13
N THR A 45 -4.50 0.68 -0.68
CA THR A 45 -3.71 1.78 -1.28
C THR A 45 -2.95 1.33 -2.54
N GLN A 46 -2.73 0.02 -2.70
CA GLN A 46 -1.99 -0.58 -3.81
C GLN A 46 -2.78 -1.71 -4.49
N ARG A 47 -2.67 -1.80 -5.82
CA ARG A 47 -3.32 -2.84 -6.63
C ARG A 47 -2.81 -4.25 -6.29
N SER A 48 -1.51 -4.41 -6.08
CA SER A 48 -0.89 -5.70 -5.71
C SER A 48 -1.49 -6.26 -4.41
N SER A 49 -1.71 -5.39 -3.41
CA SER A 49 -2.37 -5.76 -2.15
C SER A 49 -3.82 -6.20 -2.36
N LEU A 50 -4.57 -5.53 -3.24
CA LEU A 50 -5.93 -5.94 -3.61
C LEU A 50 -5.93 -7.32 -4.28
N ILE A 51 -5.04 -7.57 -5.25
CA ILE A 51 -4.96 -8.85 -5.96
C ILE A 51 -4.61 -9.98 -4.99
N TYR A 52 -3.62 -9.77 -4.13
CA TYR A 52 -3.26 -10.75 -3.09
C TYR A 52 -4.45 -11.01 -2.15
N HIS A 53 -5.15 -9.95 -1.75
CA HIS A 53 -6.35 -10.09 -0.94
C HIS A 53 -7.48 -10.87 -1.66
N GLN A 54 -7.70 -10.64 -2.96
CA GLN A 54 -8.73 -11.36 -3.70
C GLN A 54 -8.52 -12.88 -3.70
N ARG A 55 -7.26 -13.34 -3.69
CA ARG A 55 -6.93 -14.77 -3.56
C ARG A 55 -7.39 -15.38 -2.24
N THR A 56 -7.56 -14.57 -1.19
CA THR A 56 -8.10 -15.05 0.10
C THR A 56 -9.60 -15.35 0.02
N HIS A 57 -10.33 -14.77 -0.94
CA HIS A 57 -11.75 -15.07 -1.17
C HIS A 57 -11.95 -16.30 -2.03
N THR A 58 -11.11 -16.49 -3.05
CA THR A 58 -11.22 -17.65 -3.94
C THR A 58 -10.74 -18.94 -3.28
N GLY A 59 -10.02 -18.84 -2.15
CA GLY A 59 -9.46 -20.01 -1.46
C GLY A 59 -8.40 -20.74 -2.30
N GLU A 60 -7.95 -20.14 -3.41
CA GLU A 60 -6.89 -20.70 -4.25
C GLU A 60 -5.57 -20.65 -3.47
N ARG A 61 -5.25 -21.76 -2.81
CA ARG A 61 -3.89 -22.08 -2.39
C ARG A 61 -3.10 -22.37 -3.66
N PRO A 62 -2.04 -21.61 -3.98
CA PRO A 62 -1.23 -21.93 -5.14
C PRO A 62 -0.26 -23.05 -4.79
N PHE A 63 -0.74 -24.28 -4.51
CA PHE A 63 0.06 -25.51 -4.41
C PHE A 63 -0.83 -26.73 -4.61
#